data_AF-A0A9P6WBW0-F1
#
_entry.id   AF-A0A9P6WBW0-F1
#
_cell.length_a   1.000
_cell.length_b   1.000
_cell.length_c   1.000
_cell.angle_alpha   90.00
_cell.angle_beta   90.00
_cell.angle_gamma   90.00
#
_symmetry.space_group_name_H-M   'P 1'
#
loop_
_entity.id
_entity.type
_entity.pdbx_description
1 polymer ?
#
loop_
_entity_poly.entity_id
_entity_poly.type
_entity_poly.pdbx_seq_one_letter_code
_entity_poly.pdbx_strand_id
1 'polypeptide(L)'
;MTFISKTIQYISIIVILHSGFSSYEFHQTYKQLSINDISSETLTLPKDIKYEAIAGFILFIISVFISFEKIQYFSLRRQEGHSIETLSQGHYLKFISLNKATDSDNMMNSDPTGDVSYTPNMIHLHEKRKQMSDWLQKQQEAIK
;
A
#
# COMPACT_ATOMS: atom_id res chain seq x y z
N MET A 1 -2.08 1.09 1.07
CA MET A 1 -2.11 2.56 0.94
C MET A 1 -3.17 3.09 1.88
N THR A 2 -2.72 3.61 3.00
CA THR A 2 -3.57 4.12 4.07
C THR A 2 -4.45 5.23 3.52
N PHE A 3 -5.66 5.35 4.05
CA PHE A 3 -6.56 6.46 3.71
C PHE A 3 -5.85 7.82 3.89
N ILE A 4 -5.04 7.92 4.96
CA ILE A 4 -4.24 9.10 5.28
C ILE A 4 -3.15 9.39 4.24
N SER A 5 -2.44 8.39 3.73
CA SER A 5 -1.43 8.61 2.68
C SER A 5 -2.09 9.20 1.44
N LYS A 6 -3.24 8.66 1.04
CA LYS A 6 -4.00 9.12 -0.13
C LYS A 6 -4.50 10.56 0.02
N THR A 7 -5.08 10.91 1.17
CA THR A 7 -5.59 12.28 1.38
C THR A 7 -4.45 13.30 1.33
N ILE A 8 -3.33 13.03 2.00
CA ILE A 8 -2.14 13.89 1.94
C ILE A 8 -1.60 13.96 0.50
N GLN A 9 -1.63 12.85 -0.25
CA GLN A 9 -1.21 12.83 -1.64
C GLN A 9 -2.06 13.77 -2.49
N TYR A 10 -3.39 13.67 -2.41
CA TYR A 10 -4.29 14.53 -3.16
C TYR A 10 -4.12 16.00 -2.80
N ILE A 11 -3.99 16.32 -1.51
CA ILE A 11 -3.73 17.70 -1.05
C ILE A 11 -2.40 18.20 -1.63
N SER A 12 -1.34 17.40 -1.55
CA SER A 12 -0.02 17.80 -2.08
C SER A 12 -0.05 18.06 -3.60
N ILE A 13 -0.78 17.23 -4.37
CA ILE A 13 -0.96 17.43 -5.81
C ILE A 13 -1.71 18.73 -6.07
N ILE A 14 -2.80 19.02 -5.33
CA ILE A 14 -3.57 20.26 -5.48
C ILE A 14 -2.69 21.48 -5.16
N VAL A 15 -1.89 21.44 -4.09
CA VAL A 15 -0.99 22.54 -3.72
C VAL A 15 0.08 22.78 -4.79
N ILE A 16 0.68 21.71 -5.34
CA ILE A 16 1.66 21.83 -6.43
C ILE A 16 1.02 22.41 -7.69
N LEU A 17 -0.18 21.96 -8.05
CA LEU A 17 -0.93 22.49 -9.19
C LEU A 17 -1.30 23.96 -8.98
N HIS A 18 -1.74 24.33 -7.78
CA HIS A 18 -2.06 25.71 -7.42
C HIS A 18 -0.83 26.61 -7.53
N SER A 19 0.29 26.21 -6.93
CA SER A 19 1.56 26.93 -7.04
C SER A 19 2.06 27.02 -8.49
N GLY A 20 1.87 25.95 -9.29
CA GLY A 20 2.19 25.94 -10.71
C GLY A 20 1.34 26.91 -11.52
N PHE A 21 0.05 27.01 -11.21
CA PHE A 21 -0.86 27.97 -11.83
C PHE A 21 -0.49 29.42 -11.46
N SER A 22 -0.23 29.71 -10.18
CA SER A 22 0.22 31.03 -9.74
C SER A 22 1.56 31.43 -10.36
N SER A 23 2.48 30.47 -10.52
CA SER A 23 3.75 30.69 -11.22
C SER A 23 3.52 31.01 -12.70
N TYR A 24 2.59 30.31 -13.35
CA TYR A 24 2.22 30.56 -14.75
C TYR A 24 1.64 31.97 -14.93
N GLU A 25 0.66 32.37 -14.10
CA GLU A 25 0.10 33.72 -14.13
C GLU A 25 1.17 34.79 -13.92
N PHE A 26 2.04 34.61 -12.91
CA PHE A 26 3.14 35.53 -12.66
C PHE A 26 4.07 35.69 -13.86
N HIS A 27 4.48 34.59 -14.49
CA HIS A 27 5.35 34.63 -15.68
C HIS A 27 4.66 35.26 -16.88
N GLN A 28 3.37 35.01 -17.08
CA GLN A 28 2.60 35.58 -18.18
C GLN A 28 2.42 37.09 -18.01
N THR A 29 2.06 37.54 -16.80
CA THR A 29 1.95 38.97 -16.46
C THR A 29 3.31 39.66 -16.55
N TYR A 30 4.38 39.04 -16.05
CA TYR A 30 5.75 39.56 -16.19
C TYR A 30 6.14 39.75 -17.66
N LYS A 31 5.86 38.76 -18.51
CA LYS A 31 6.14 38.84 -19.94
C LYS A 31 5.39 40.01 -20.60
N GLN A 32 4.14 40.26 -20.20
CA GLN A 32 3.36 41.39 -20.71
C GLN A 32 3.88 42.75 -20.23
N LEU A 33 4.27 42.88 -18.96
CA LEU A 33 4.84 44.11 -18.41
C LEU A 33 6.24 44.41 -18.97
N SER A 34 7.10 43.40 -19.11
CA SER A 34 8.44 43.55 -19.67
C SER A 34 8.45 43.96 -21.15
N ILE A 35 7.36 43.74 -21.89
CA ILE A 35 7.20 44.26 -23.26
C ILE A 35 6.88 45.77 -23.24
N ASN A 36 6.24 46.26 -22.18
CA ASN A 36 5.78 47.64 -22.07
C ASN A 36 6.77 48.57 -21.35
N ASP A 37 7.58 48.06 -20.43
CA ASP A 37 8.60 48.84 -19.69
C ASP A 37 10.04 48.41 -20.02
N ILE A 38 10.84 49.35 -20.54
CA ILE A 38 12.23 49.17 -21.01
C ILE A 38 13.24 48.96 -19.86
N SER A 39 12.81 49.10 -18.60
CA SER A 39 13.67 48.95 -17.40
C SER A 39 13.30 47.69 -16.62
N SER A 40 13.67 46.54 -17.18
CA SER A 40 13.52 45.24 -16.52
C SER A 40 14.62 45.04 -15.46
N GLU A 41 14.48 45.71 -14.31
CA GLU A 41 15.12 45.21 -13.10
C GLU A 41 14.63 43.77 -12.86
N THR A 42 15.55 42.90 -12.45
CA THR A 42 15.35 41.45 -12.32
C THR A 42 14.24 41.12 -11.34
N LEU A 43 13.00 41.07 -11.82
CA LEU A 43 11.83 40.75 -11.00
C LEU A 43 11.88 39.25 -10.68
N THR A 44 12.35 38.92 -9.49
CA THR A 44 12.45 37.53 -9.04
C THR A 44 11.07 36.98 -8.69
N LEU A 45 10.84 35.69 -8.93
CA LEU A 45 9.60 35.01 -8.53
C LEU A 45 9.30 35.27 -7.03
N PRO A 46 8.07 35.68 -6.69
CA PRO A 46 7.62 35.92 -5.32
C PRO A 46 7.94 34.76 -4.37
N LYS A 47 8.32 35.10 -3.13
CA LYS A 47 8.80 34.12 -2.15
C LYS A 47 7.68 33.19 -1.66
N ASP A 48 6.45 33.66 -1.62
CA ASP A 48 5.24 32.90 -1.33
C ASP A 48 5.06 31.73 -2.31
N ILE A 49 5.08 31.97 -3.63
CA ILE A 49 4.96 30.91 -4.65
C ILE A 49 6.09 29.89 -4.51
N LYS A 50 7.32 30.35 -4.22
CA LYS A 50 8.46 29.46 -3.97
C LYS A 50 8.23 28.56 -2.76
N TYR A 51 7.79 29.12 -1.64
CA TYR A 51 7.56 28.34 -0.42
C TYR A 51 6.36 27.41 -0.55
N GLU A 52 5.32 27.80 -1.29
CA GLU A 52 4.18 26.94 -1.58
C GLU A 52 4.60 25.72 -2.41
N ALA A 53 5.41 25.91 -3.47
CA ALA A 53 5.94 24.81 -4.28
C ALA A 53 6.79 23.85 -3.42
N ILE A 54 7.68 24.40 -2.57
CA ILE A 54 8.52 23.60 -1.68
C ILE A 54 7.67 22.84 -0.65
N ALA A 55 6.67 23.49 -0.06
CA ALA A 55 5.78 22.87 0.91
C ALA A 55 4.96 21.74 0.27
N GLY A 56 4.37 21.98 -0.91
CA GLY A 56 3.66 20.96 -1.68
C GLY A 56 4.55 19.76 -2.02
N PHE A 57 5.79 20.02 -2.42
CA PHE A 57 6.77 18.97 -2.73
C PHE A 57 7.16 18.14 -1.49
N ILE A 58 7.41 18.79 -0.35
CA ILE A 58 7.71 18.09 0.91
C ILE A 58 6.52 17.23 1.34
N LEU A 59 5.29 17.76 1.25
CA LEU A 59 4.07 17.01 1.56
C LEU A 59 3.91 15.79 0.64
N PHE A 60 4.23 15.94 -0.65
CA PHE A 60 4.20 14.83 -1.60
C PHE A 60 5.18 13.72 -1.20
N ILE A 61 6.43 14.08 -0.86
CA ILE A 61 7.44 13.12 -0.38
C ILE A 61 6.95 12.39 0.88
N ILE A 62 6.43 13.13 1.86
CA ILE A 62 5.92 12.56 3.11
C ILE A 62 4.77 11.59 2.83
N SER A 63 3.86 11.96 1.92
CA SER A 63 2.74 11.10 1.51
C SER A 63 3.22 9.75 0.94
N VAL A 64 4.27 9.77 0.12
CA VAL A 64 4.88 8.55 -0.45
C VAL A 64 5.42 7.65 0.66
N PHE A 65 6.12 8.20 1.66
CA PHE A 65 6.63 7.39 2.78
C PHE A 65 5.51 6.80 3.66
N ILE A 66 4.48 7.60 3.97
CA ILE A 66 3.31 7.13 4.75
C ILE A 66 2.51 6.06 3.98
N SER A 67 2.68 6.00 2.66
CA SER A 67 2.05 5.00 1.81
C SER A 67 2.50 3.58 2.09
N PHE A 68 3.75 3.43 2.55
CA PHE A 68 4.31 2.14 2.92
C PHE A 68 3.75 1.69 4.27
N GLU A 69 2.89 0.69 4.22
CA GLU A 69 2.38 0.03 5.41
C GLU A 69 3.29 -1.14 5.80
N LYS A 70 3.27 -1.47 7.09
CA LYS A 70 3.90 -2.70 7.57
C LYS A 70 3.14 -3.89 6.97
N ILE A 71 3.87 -4.89 6.52
CA ILE A 71 3.28 -6.07 5.92
C ILE A 71 2.61 -6.89 7.04
N GLN A 72 1.33 -7.15 6.84
CA GLN A 72 0.50 -7.96 7.72
C GLN A 72 -0.09 -9.12 6.93
N TYR A 73 -0.19 -10.27 7.58
CA TYR A 73 -0.65 -11.53 7.01
C TYR A 73 -1.80 -12.08 7.83
N PHE A 74 -2.62 -12.91 7.22
CA PHE A 74 -3.62 -13.71 7.90
C PHE A 74 -3.18 -15.17 7.88
N SER A 75 -3.31 -15.87 9.01
CA SER A 75 -3.02 -17.30 9.06
C SER A 75 -4.04 -18.09 8.23
N LEU A 76 -3.58 -19.01 7.37
CA LEU A 76 -4.47 -19.86 6.56
C LEU A 76 -5.16 -20.94 7.39
N ARG A 77 -4.51 -21.42 8.46
CA ARG A 77 -5.06 -22.43 9.36
C ARG A 77 -5.57 -21.78 10.63
N ARG A 78 -6.88 -21.84 10.88
CA ARG A 78 -7.48 -21.44 12.15
C ARG A 78 -7.17 -22.53 13.19
N GLN A 79 -6.44 -22.20 14.25
CA GLN A 79 -6.44 -23.02 15.46
C GLN A 79 -7.78 -22.85 16.18
N GLU A 80 -8.39 -23.96 16.60
CA GLU A 80 -9.65 -23.93 17.34
C GLU A 80 -9.49 -23.06 18.60
N GLY A 81 -10.38 -22.06 18.77
CA GLY A 81 -10.37 -21.14 19.91
C GLY A 81 -9.71 -19.77 19.69
N HIS A 82 -9.00 -19.55 18.57
CA HIS A 82 -8.40 -18.26 18.25
C HIS A 82 -9.16 -17.53 17.14
N SER A 83 -9.39 -16.22 17.32
CA SER A 83 -9.89 -15.35 16.26
C SER A 83 -8.86 -15.28 15.11
N ILE A 84 -9.27 -14.79 13.94
CA ILE A 84 -8.33 -14.56 12.83
C ILE A 84 -7.37 -13.44 13.29
N GLU A 85 -6.25 -13.82 13.88
CA GLU A 85 -5.25 -12.88 14.35
C GLU A 85 -4.41 -12.42 13.15
N THR A 86 -4.24 -11.10 13.05
CA THR A 86 -3.32 -10.50 12.08
C THR A 86 -1.90 -10.75 12.52
N LEU A 87 -1.14 -11.48 11.70
CA LEU A 87 0.27 -11.78 11.92
C LEU A 87 1.11 -10.65 11.31
N SER A 88 1.88 -9.95 12.13
CA SER A 88 2.70 -8.81 11.69
C SER A 88 4.17 -9.07 12.03
N GLN A 89 5.04 -8.97 11.02
CA GLN A 89 6.49 -9.05 11.22
C GLN A 89 7.11 -7.68 11.55
N GLY A 90 6.32 -6.61 11.50
CA GLY A 90 6.80 -5.26 11.79
C GLY A 90 7.65 -4.60 10.68
N HIS A 91 7.86 -5.29 9.55
CA HIS A 91 8.66 -4.81 8.42
C HIS A 91 7.79 -4.16 7.32
N TYR A 92 8.34 -3.18 6.62
CA TYR A 92 7.68 -2.50 5.48
C TYR A 92 7.88 -3.21 4.14
N LEU A 93 9.00 -3.93 4.01
CA LEU A 93 9.42 -4.59 2.77
C LEU A 93 9.68 -6.07 3.03
N LYS A 94 9.52 -6.87 1.97
CA LYS A 94 9.83 -8.30 2.00
C LYS A 94 11.34 -8.52 2.02
N PHE A 95 11.78 -9.57 2.72
CA PHE A 95 13.18 -9.98 2.68
C PHE A 95 13.51 -10.62 1.33
N ILE A 96 14.74 -10.39 0.86
CA ILE A 96 15.27 -10.96 -0.39
C ILE A 96 15.98 -12.29 -0.11
N SER A 97 16.56 -12.45 1.08
CA SER A 97 17.23 -13.69 1.48
C SER A 97 16.19 -14.80 1.67
N LEU A 98 16.34 -15.90 0.93
CA LEU A 98 15.39 -17.02 0.95
C LEU A 98 15.08 -17.50 2.37
N ASN A 99 16.10 -17.70 3.21
CA ASN A 99 15.94 -18.16 4.59
C ASN A 99 14.93 -17.32 5.40
N LYS A 100 14.96 -15.99 5.24
CA LYS A 100 14.04 -15.08 5.95
C LYS A 100 12.74 -14.85 5.19
N ALA A 101 12.75 -14.99 3.86
CA ALA A 101 11.54 -14.88 3.06
C ALA A 101 10.58 -16.03 3.37
N THR A 102 11.10 -17.25 3.54
CA THR A 102 10.29 -18.42 3.90
C THR A 102 9.65 -18.30 5.28
N ASP A 103 10.21 -17.50 6.19
CA ASP A 103 9.62 -17.26 7.51
C ASP A 103 8.21 -16.65 7.41
N SER A 104 7.94 -15.77 6.44
CA SER A 104 6.57 -15.24 6.25
C SER A 104 5.60 -16.30 5.78
N ASP A 105 6.06 -17.24 4.95
CA ASP A 105 5.23 -18.32 4.41
C ASP A 105 4.93 -19.36 5.51
N ASN A 106 5.96 -19.71 6.29
CA ASN A 106 5.83 -20.56 7.47
C ASN A 106 4.87 -19.95 8.50
N MET A 107 5.01 -18.66 8.79
CA MET A 107 4.14 -17.93 9.71
C MET A 107 2.67 -17.95 9.25
N MET A 108 2.43 -17.83 7.94
CA MET A 108 1.11 -17.91 7.35
C MET A 108 0.55 -19.35 7.29
N ASN A 109 1.38 -20.36 7.58
CA ASN A 109 1.10 -21.78 7.32
C ASN A 109 0.84 -22.08 5.84
N SER A 110 1.56 -21.41 4.95
CA SER A 110 1.53 -21.66 3.52
C SER A 110 2.81 -22.36 3.05
N ASP A 111 2.66 -23.31 2.13
CA ASP A 111 3.79 -23.90 1.41
C ASP A 111 3.87 -23.29 0.00
N PRO A 112 4.93 -22.52 -0.33
CA PRO A 112 5.14 -21.98 -1.68
C PRO A 112 5.24 -23.04 -2.77
N THR A 113 5.62 -24.27 -2.41
CA THR A 113 5.74 -25.43 -3.30
C THR A 113 4.55 -26.39 -3.18
N GLY A 114 3.41 -25.91 -2.65
CA GLY A 114 2.23 -26.72 -2.38
C GLY A 114 1.68 -27.51 -3.57
N ASP A 115 1.87 -27.05 -4.80
CA ASP A 115 1.47 -27.77 -6.02
C ASP A 115 2.19 -29.12 -6.15
N VAL A 116 3.43 -29.21 -5.67
CA VAL A 116 4.22 -30.44 -5.64
C VAL A 116 4.00 -31.19 -4.32
N SER A 117 4.06 -30.49 -3.19
CA SER A 117 3.97 -31.11 -1.86
C SER A 117 2.61 -31.77 -1.59
N TYR A 118 1.51 -31.13 -2.03
CA TYR A 118 0.15 -31.62 -1.78
C TYR A 118 -0.44 -32.38 -2.98
N THR A 119 0.21 -32.35 -4.14
CA THR A 119 -0.21 -33.05 -5.36
C THR A 119 -1.73 -32.92 -5.63
N PRO A 120 -2.27 -31.71 -5.84
CA PRO A 120 -3.72 -31.50 -5.95
C PRO A 120 -4.35 -32.28 -7.12
N ASN A 121 -3.56 -32.67 -8.11
CA ASN A 121 -4.01 -33.49 -9.24
C ASN A 121 -4.26 -34.97 -8.88
N MET A 122 -3.71 -35.47 -7.77
CA MET A 122 -3.77 -36.89 -7.38
C MET A 122 -4.64 -37.11 -6.13
N ILE A 123 -5.65 -36.27 -5.92
CA ILE A 123 -6.54 -36.39 -4.77
C ILE A 123 -7.48 -37.60 -4.92
N HIS A 124 -7.51 -38.48 -3.92
CA HIS A 124 -8.50 -39.55 -3.83
C HIS A 124 -9.90 -38.99 -3.54
N LEU A 125 -10.67 -38.73 -4.60
CA LEU A 125 -12.00 -38.12 -4.52
C LEU A 125 -12.99 -38.93 -3.66
N HIS A 126 -13.00 -40.25 -3.80
CA HIS A 126 -13.90 -41.11 -3.03
C HIS A 126 -13.61 -41.05 -1.52
N GLU A 127 -12.33 -41.02 -1.15
CA GLU A 127 -11.92 -40.93 0.24
C GLU A 127 -12.27 -39.57 0.84
N LYS A 128 -12.05 -38.47 0.11
CA LYS A 128 -12.44 -37.12 0.56
C LYS A 128 -13.94 -36.98 0.75
N ARG A 129 -14.75 -37.56 -0.14
CA ARG A 129 -16.22 -37.60 0.01
C ARG A 129 -16.65 -38.39 1.24
N LYS A 130 -16.01 -39.53 1.51
CA LYS A 130 -16.25 -40.31 2.73
C LYS A 130 -15.89 -39.52 3.98
N GLN A 131 -14.71 -38.89 4.03
CA GLN A 131 -14.28 -38.04 5.15
C GLN A 131 -15.30 -36.92 5.44
N MET A 132 -15.82 -36.27 4.40
CA MET A 132 -16.86 -35.23 4.55
C MET A 132 -18.17 -35.82 5.09
N SER A 133 -18.61 -36.96 4.56
CA SER A 133 -19.83 -37.64 5.02
C SER A 133 -19.73 -38.04 6.50
N ASP A 134 -18.60 -38.64 6.90
CA ASP A 134 -18.35 -39.04 8.28
C ASP A 134 -18.31 -37.82 9.23
N TRP A 135 -17.75 -36.70 8.78
CA TRP A 135 -17.74 -35.45 9.55
C TRP A 135 -19.15 -34.86 9.73
N LEU A 136 -19.97 -34.87 8.68
CA LEU A 136 -21.36 -34.40 8.75
C LEU A 136 -22.20 -35.26 9.70
N GLN A 137 -22.00 -36.58 9.69
CA GLN A 137 -22.69 -37.48 10.60
C GLN A 137 -22.32 -37.18 12.06
N LYS A 138 -21.03 -37.00 12.35
CA LYS A 138 -20.55 -36.62 13.70
C LYS A 138 -21.11 -35.28 14.18
N GLN A 139 -21.21 -34.29 13.29
CA GLN A 139 -21.84 -33.00 13.59
C GLN A 139 -23.32 -33.16 13.94
N GLN A 140 -24.07 -33.98 13.20
CA GLN A 140 -25.47 -34.26 13.48
C GLN A 140 -25.68 -35.01 14.80
N GLU A 141 -24.77 -35.93 15.14
CA GLU A 141 -24.77 -36.64 16.43
C GLU A 141 -24.45 -35.72 17.61
N ALA A 142 -23.60 -34.70 17.43
CA ALA A 142 -23.25 -33.73 18.47
C ALA A 142 -24.35 -32.67 18.76
N ILE A 143 -25.34 -32.53 17.88
CA ILE A 143 -26.45 -31.56 18.00
C ILE A 143 -27.70 -32.20 18.63
N LYS A 144 -27.79 -33.53 18.67
CA LYS A 144 -28.87 -34.28 19.34
C LYS A 144 -28.56 -34.51 20.82
#